data_AF-A0A2V8F246-F1
#
_entry.id   AF-A0A2V8F246-F1
#
_cell.length_a   1.000
_cell.length_b   1.000
_cell.length_c   1.000
_cell.angle_alpha   90.00
_cell.angle_beta   90.00
_cell.angle_gamma   90.00
#
_symmetry.space_group_name_H-M   'P 1'
#
loop_
_entity.id
_entity.type
_entity.pdbx_description
1 polymer ?
#
loop_
_entity_poly.entity_id
_entity_poly.type
_entity_poly.pdbx_seq_one_letter_code
_entity_poly.pdbx_strand_id
1 'polypeptide(L)'
;MAFQVIVEWVAHGLEAMGIAVVSVGGSAAMITFARRVMAGDAFEAESSVLRERLARATLLGLEFLVAADIIATVAAVPTPARLLMLTGIILLRTFLSATLMLEVEGRWPWNAGRREARALPFTAHN
;
A
#
# COMPACT_ATOMS: atom_id res chain seq x y z
N MET A 1 -9.27 -30.06 2.86
CA MET A 1 -10.32 -29.62 1.91
C MET A 1 -11.06 -28.38 2.43
N ALA A 2 -11.91 -28.46 3.46
CA ALA A 2 -12.69 -27.29 3.94
C ALA A 2 -11.84 -26.09 4.40
N PHE A 3 -10.74 -26.34 5.13
CA PHE A 3 -9.84 -25.28 5.60
C PHE A 3 -9.20 -24.48 4.46
N GLN A 4 -8.75 -25.14 3.39
CA GLN A 4 -8.14 -24.45 2.24
C GLN A 4 -9.14 -23.57 1.50
N VAL A 5 -10.37 -24.05 1.31
CA VAL A 5 -11.44 -23.27 0.68
C VAL A 5 -11.72 -22.01 1.49
N ILE A 6 -11.82 -22.12 2.82
CA ILE A 6 -12.06 -20.95 3.69
C ILE A 6 -10.92 -19.95 3.58
N VAL A 7 -9.67 -20.42 3.64
CA VAL A 7 -8.52 -19.52 3.56
C VAL A 7 -8.41 -18.83 2.20
N GLU A 8 -8.72 -19.53 1.11
CA GLU A 8 -8.75 -18.98 -0.23
C GLU A 8 -9.83 -17.89 -0.39
N TRP A 9 -11.03 -18.09 0.17
CA TRP A 9 -12.07 -17.07 0.19
C TRP A 9 -11.68 -15.83 1.01
N VAL A 10 -11.02 -16.04 2.15
CA VAL A 10 -10.53 -14.94 3.00
C VAL A 10 -9.44 -14.14 2.27
N ALA A 11 -8.49 -14.82 1.63
CA ALA A 11 -7.42 -14.18 0.87
C ALA A 11 -7.99 -13.32 -0.28
N HIS A 12 -8.88 -13.89 -1.10
CA HIS A 12 -9.53 -13.14 -2.19
C HIS A 12 -10.40 -11.98 -1.67
N GLY A 13 -11.07 -12.15 -0.53
CA GLY A 13 -11.83 -11.08 0.11
C GLY A 13 -10.95 -9.91 0.54
N LEU A 14 -9.81 -10.20 1.16
CA LEU A 14 -8.81 -9.18 1.55
C LEU A 14 -8.19 -8.50 0.33
N GLU A 15 -7.89 -9.25 -0.72
CA GLU A 15 -7.39 -8.69 -1.98
C GLU A 15 -8.41 -7.73 -2.60
N ALA A 16 -9.67 -8.16 -2.72
CA ALA A 16 -10.75 -7.35 -3.25
C ALA A 16 -10.96 -6.07 -2.43
N MET A 17 -10.90 -6.14 -1.10
CA MET A 17 -10.98 -4.96 -0.24
C MET A 17 -9.81 -4.00 -0.46
N GLY A 18 -8.59 -4.52 -0.55
CA GLY A 18 -7.40 -3.71 -0.84
C GLY A 18 -7.53 -2.97 -2.16
N ILE A 19 -7.90 -3.68 -3.24
CA ILE A 19 -8.15 -3.09 -4.56
C ILE A 19 -9.25 -2.04 -4.50
N ALA A 20 -10.36 -2.33 -3.79
CA ALA A 20 -11.48 -1.41 -3.65
C ALA A 20 -11.08 -0.14 -2.91
N VAL A 21 -10.32 -0.23 -1.81
CA VAL A 21 -9.85 0.92 -1.05
C VAL A 21 -8.95 1.83 -1.89
N VAL A 22 -7.96 1.25 -2.60
CA VAL A 22 -7.08 2.02 -3.49
C VAL A 22 -7.87 2.67 -4.61
N SER A 23 -8.75 1.92 -5.25
CA SER A 23 -9.52 2.36 -6.41
C SER A 23 -10.52 3.46 -6.05
N VAL A 24 -11.31 3.27 -5.00
CA VAL A 24 -12.31 4.24 -4.54
C VAL A 24 -11.63 5.47 -3.93
N GLY A 25 -10.64 5.28 -3.05
CA GLY A 25 -9.91 6.37 -2.42
C GLY A 25 -9.16 7.24 -3.43
N GLY A 26 -8.48 6.60 -4.39
CA GLY A 26 -7.78 7.30 -5.47
C GLY A 26 -8.72 8.03 -6.42
N SER A 27 -9.81 7.38 -6.84
CA SER A 27 -10.83 8.01 -7.69
C SER A 27 -11.48 9.20 -6.99
N ALA A 28 -11.85 9.06 -5.71
CA ALA A 28 -12.43 10.15 -4.93
C ALA A 28 -11.47 11.32 -4.80
N ALA A 29 -10.19 11.05 -4.50
CA ALA A 29 -9.15 12.07 -4.41
C ALA A 29 -9.01 12.83 -5.73
N MET A 30 -8.93 12.10 -6.86
CA MET A 30 -8.80 12.69 -8.20
C MET A 30 -10.02 13.53 -8.58
N ILE A 31 -11.24 13.04 -8.33
CA ILE A 31 -12.47 13.77 -8.60
C ILE A 31 -12.53 15.06 -7.76
N THR A 32 -12.18 15.00 -6.48
CA THR A 32 -12.15 16.20 -5.63
C THR A 32 -11.11 17.22 -6.08
N PHE A 33 -9.93 16.76 -6.47
CA PHE A 33 -8.87 17.62 -7.01
C PHE A 33 -9.32 18.32 -8.29
N ALA A 34 -9.85 17.57 -9.26
CA ALA A 34 -10.32 18.12 -10.53
C ALA A 34 -11.42 19.17 -10.31
N ARG A 35 -12.40 18.88 -9.43
CA ARG A 35 -13.47 19.83 -9.11
C ARG A 35 -12.95 21.13 -8.49
N ARG A 36 -11.97 21.06 -7.59
CA ARG A 36 -11.39 22.23 -6.90
C ARG A 36 -10.56 23.09 -7.84
N VAL A 37 -9.71 22.47 -8.65
CA VAL A 37 -8.94 23.17 -9.67
C VAL A 37 -9.87 23.83 -10.71
N MET A 38 -10.92 23.14 -11.16
CA MET A 38 -11.93 23.73 -12.05
C MET A 38 -12.74 24.86 -11.40
N ALA A 39 -12.86 24.88 -10.07
CA ALA A 39 -13.50 25.94 -9.31
C ALA A 39 -12.60 27.18 -9.09
N GLY A 40 -11.33 27.12 -9.53
CA GLY A 40 -10.37 28.22 -9.43
C GLY A 40 -9.44 28.16 -8.23
N ASP A 41 -9.45 27.05 -7.46
CA ASP A 41 -8.48 26.86 -6.36
C ASP A 41 -7.05 26.75 -6.92
N ALA A 42 -6.06 27.19 -6.14
CA ALA A 42 -4.66 27.17 -6.54
C ALA A 42 -4.16 25.72 -6.74
N PHE A 43 -3.70 25.41 -7.95
CA PHE A 43 -3.24 24.08 -8.35
C PHE A 43 -2.16 23.52 -7.41
N GLU A 44 -1.18 24.33 -7.02
CA GLU A 44 -0.06 23.95 -6.16
C GLU A 44 -0.54 23.48 -4.79
N ALA A 45 -1.49 24.21 -4.19
CA ALA A 45 -2.08 23.83 -2.91
C ALA A 45 -2.85 22.51 -3.02
N GLU A 46 -3.70 22.39 -4.02
CA GLU A 46 -4.53 21.19 -4.24
C GLU A 46 -3.71 19.96 -4.64
N SER A 47 -2.57 20.15 -5.32
CA SER A 47 -1.69 19.06 -5.74
C SER A 47 -1.04 18.37 -4.54
N SER A 48 -0.71 19.12 -3.49
CA SER A 48 -0.17 18.57 -2.24
C SER A 48 -1.22 17.72 -1.51
N VAL A 49 -2.47 18.20 -1.47
CA VAL A 49 -3.60 17.51 -0.86
C VAL A 49 -3.97 16.24 -1.64
N LEU A 50 -3.93 16.28 -2.97
CA LEU A 50 -4.12 15.09 -3.81
C LEU A 50 -3.09 14.01 -3.48
N ARG A 51 -1.80 14.37 -3.40
CA ARG A 51 -0.72 13.44 -3.07
C ARG A 51 -0.91 12.83 -1.69
N GLU A 52 -1.29 13.61 -0.68
CA GLU A 52 -1.55 13.10 0.67
C GLU A 52 -2.72 12.10 0.67
N ARG A 53 -3.82 12.43 0.00
CA ARG A 53 -5.00 11.56 -0.08
C ARG A 53 -4.71 10.25 -0.83
N LEU A 54 -3.97 10.33 -1.93
CA LEU A 54 -3.52 9.16 -2.67
C LEU A 54 -2.61 8.29 -1.81
N ALA A 55 -1.62 8.87 -1.13
CA ALA A 55 -0.72 8.13 -0.25
C ALA A 55 -1.48 7.42 0.86
N ARG A 56 -2.45 8.10 1.50
CA ARG A 56 -3.27 7.50 2.56
C ARG A 56 -4.14 6.34 2.08
N ALA A 57 -4.79 6.50 0.91
CA ALA A 57 -5.61 5.44 0.32
C ALA A 57 -4.75 4.22 -0.08
N THR A 58 -3.59 4.46 -0.67
CA THR A 58 -2.66 3.39 -1.06
C THR A 58 -2.07 2.67 0.15
N LEU A 59 -1.67 3.39 1.20
CA LEU A 59 -1.14 2.77 2.43
C LEU A 59 -2.17 1.84 3.07
N LEU A 60 -3.42 2.30 3.21
CA LEU A 60 -4.50 1.47 3.76
C LEU A 60 -4.80 0.27 2.86
N GLY A 61 -4.86 0.48 1.55
CA GLY A 61 -5.03 -0.62 0.59
C GLY A 61 -3.91 -1.65 0.68
N LEU A 62 -2.68 -1.20 0.89
CA LEU A 62 -1.51 -2.06 1.05
C LEU A 62 -1.60 -2.93 2.30
N GLU A 63 -2.16 -2.44 3.41
CA GLU A 63 -2.39 -3.26 4.62
C GLU A 63 -3.26 -4.49 4.31
N PHE A 64 -4.35 -4.31 3.57
CA PHE A 64 -5.23 -5.40 3.16
C PHE A 64 -4.56 -6.33 2.14
N LEU A 65 -3.91 -5.76 1.13
CA LEU A 65 -3.24 -6.54 0.11
C LEU A 65 -2.11 -7.38 0.72
N VAL A 66 -1.33 -6.84 1.67
CA VAL A 66 -0.23 -7.58 2.33
C VAL A 66 -0.79 -8.71 3.18
N ALA A 67 -1.91 -8.47 3.89
CA ALA A 67 -2.60 -9.52 4.62
C ALA A 67 -3.07 -10.65 3.68
N ALA A 68 -3.60 -10.32 2.50
CA ALA A 68 -4.01 -11.30 1.49
C ALA A 68 -2.83 -12.19 1.04
N ASP A 69 -1.67 -11.60 0.75
CA ASP A 69 -0.46 -12.33 0.33
C ASP A 69 0.05 -13.28 1.42
N ILE A 70 0.10 -12.83 2.67
CA ILE A 70 0.52 -13.66 3.81
C ILE A 70 -0.41 -14.87 3.94
N ILE A 71 -1.72 -14.66 3.81
CA ILE A 71 -2.71 -15.72 3.96
C ILE A 71 -2.65 -16.71 2.79
N ALA A 72 -2.52 -16.21 1.56
CA ALA A 72 -2.39 -17.04 0.36
C ALA A 72 -1.13 -17.93 0.40
N THR A 73 -0.01 -17.41 0.89
CA THR A 73 1.24 -18.18 1.01
C THR A 73 1.16 -19.27 2.06
N VAL A 74 0.48 -19.04 3.18
CA VAL A 74 0.35 -20.04 4.26
C VAL A 74 -0.59 -21.19 3.89
N ALA A 75 -1.62 -20.94 3.07
CA ALA A 75 -2.60 -21.97 2.69
C ALA A 75 -2.22 -22.81 1.47
N ALA A 76 -1.19 -22.41 0.73
CA ALA A 76 -0.76 -23.15 -0.46
C ALA A 76 -0.10 -24.48 -0.07
N VAL A 77 -0.79 -25.60 -0.35
CA VAL A 77 -0.14 -26.93 -0.33
C VAL A 77 0.79 -26.99 -1.55
N PRO A 78 2.10 -27.15 -1.36
CA PRO A 78 3.06 -26.98 -2.43
C PRO A 78 2.96 -28.14 -3.43
N THR A 79 2.45 -27.86 -4.64
CA THR A 79 2.90 -28.57 -5.85
C THR A 79 3.91 -27.68 -6.56
N PRO A 80 5.03 -28.20 -7.08
CA PRO A 80 6.11 -27.38 -7.62
C PRO A 80 5.65 -26.35 -8.68
N ALA A 81 4.70 -26.75 -9.54
CA ALA A 81 4.17 -25.90 -10.60
C ALA A 81 3.26 -24.76 -10.09
N ARG A 82 2.36 -25.02 -9.13
CA ARG A 82 1.50 -23.97 -8.55
C ARG A 82 2.29 -23.03 -7.65
N LEU A 83 3.27 -23.56 -6.93
CA LEU A 83 4.19 -22.78 -6.11
C LEU A 83 4.95 -21.77 -6.99
N LEU A 84 5.48 -22.21 -8.13
CA LEU A 84 6.19 -21.36 -9.09
C LEU A 84 5.34 -20.17 -9.59
N MET A 85 4.08 -20.40 -9.95
CA MET A 85 3.18 -19.33 -10.38
C MET A 85 2.86 -18.36 -9.24
N LEU A 86 2.51 -18.87 -8.06
CA LEU A 86 2.18 -18.05 -6.89
C LEU A 86 3.38 -17.19 -6.47
N THR A 87 4.56 -17.79 -6.34
CA THR A 87 5.80 -17.08 -6.00
C THR A 87 6.19 -16.08 -7.09
N GLY A 88 5.96 -16.39 -8.36
CA GLY A 88 6.16 -15.45 -9.46
C GLY A 88 5.29 -14.20 -9.35
N ILE A 89 4.00 -14.37 -9.07
CA ILE A 89 3.05 -13.24 -8.87
C ILE A 89 3.46 -12.40 -7.66
N ILE A 90 3.81 -13.03 -6.53
CA ILE A 90 4.26 -12.33 -5.32
C ILE A 90 5.58 -11.57 -5.55
N LEU A 91 6.53 -12.14 -6.30
CA LEU A 91 7.78 -11.48 -6.68
C LEU A 91 7.53 -10.24 -7.53
N LEU A 92 6.66 -10.37 -8.54
CA LEU A 92 6.27 -9.24 -9.38
C LEU A 92 5.64 -8.13 -8.53
N ARG A 93 4.76 -8.50 -7.58
CA ARG A 93 4.12 -7.55 -6.68
C ARG A 93 5.12 -6.82 -5.78
N THR A 94 6.05 -7.56 -5.20
CA THR A 94 7.10 -6.98 -4.34
C THR A 94 8.01 -6.06 -5.13
N PHE A 95 8.41 -6.48 -6.33
CA PHE A 95 9.26 -5.70 -7.22
C PHE A 95 8.58 -4.41 -7.70
N LEU A 96 7.37 -4.50 -8.26
CA LEU A 96 6.63 -3.33 -8.75
C LEU A 96 6.31 -2.34 -7.63
N SER A 97 5.88 -2.84 -6.47
CA SER A 97 5.61 -1.97 -5.31
C SER A 97 6.89 -1.28 -4.83
N ALA A 98 8.03 -2.00 -4.79
CA ALA A 98 9.31 -1.43 -4.40
C ALA A 98 9.83 -0.40 -5.40
N THR A 99 9.70 -0.65 -6.70
CA THR A 99 10.11 0.28 -7.76
C THR A 99 9.30 1.56 -7.73
N LEU A 100 7.97 1.48 -7.57
CA LEU A 100 7.11 2.66 -7.46
C LEU A 100 7.46 3.51 -6.23
N MET A 101 7.70 2.87 -5.08
CA MET A 101 8.10 3.58 -3.87
C MET A 101 9.51 4.19 -3.97
N LEU A 102 10.41 3.57 -4.73
CA LEU A 102 11.71 4.16 -5.05
C LEU A 102 11.57 5.40 -5.94
N GLU A 103 10.69 5.36 -6.94
CA GLU A 103 10.45 6.46 -7.86
C GLU A 103 9.79 7.66 -7.17
N VAL A 104 8.82 7.40 -6.29
CA VAL A 104 8.07 8.45 -5.58
C VAL A 104 8.89 9.07 -4.44
N GLU A 105 9.55 8.27 -3.59
CA GLU A 105 10.28 8.78 -2.42
C GLU A 105 11.78 9.03 -2.67
N GLY A 106 12.31 8.58 -3.82
CA GLY A 106 13.72 8.73 -4.21
C GLY A 106 14.70 8.00 -3.27
N ARG A 107 14.21 7.09 -2.41
CA ARG A 107 14.98 6.42 -1.36
C ARG A 107 14.54 4.97 -1.24
N TRP A 108 15.50 4.09 -0.94
CA TRP A 108 15.17 2.71 -0.62
C TRP A 108 14.33 2.62 0.67
N PRO A 109 13.35 1.70 0.75
CA PRO A 109 12.44 1.58 1.88
C PRO A 109 13.14 1.24 3.20
N TRP A 110 14.28 0.55 3.16
CA TRP A 110 15.08 0.25 4.35
C TRP A 110 15.88 1.44 4.90
N ASN A 111 15.84 2.62 4.27
CA ASN A 111 16.48 3.84 4.76
C ASN A 111 15.56 4.71 5.65
N ALA A 112 14.40 4.20 6.08
CA ALA A 112 13.39 4.99 6.80
C ALA A 112 13.77 5.44 8.24
N GLY A 113 14.85 4.93 8.83
CA GLY A 113 15.17 5.17 10.25
C GLY A 113 16.35 6.12 10.52
N ARG A 114 16.17 7.45 10.46
CA ARG A 114 17.07 8.44 11.12
C ARG A 114 16.38 9.73 11.63
N ARG A 115 15.05 9.78 11.79
CA ARG A 115 14.38 11.01 12.28
C ARG A 115 13.78 10.95 13.68
N GLU A 116 13.68 9.79 14.34
CA GLU A 116 13.16 9.73 15.71
C GLU A 116 14.23 9.94 16.81
N ALA A 117 15.53 9.89 16.48
CA ALA A 117 16.60 10.06 17.47
C ALA A 117 16.95 11.53 17.82
N ARG A 118 16.23 12.53 17.30
CA ARG A 118 16.52 13.97 17.50
C ARG A 118 15.30 14.78 17.97
N ALA A 119 14.53 14.24 18.92
CA ALA A 119 13.41 14.98 19.51
C ALA A 119 13.25 14.77 21.02
N LEU A 120 14.33 14.48 21.76
CA LEU A 120 14.34 14.66 23.21
C LEU A 120 15.53 15.55 23.59
N PRO A 121 15.35 16.88 23.72
CA PRO A 121 16.24 17.66 24.54
C PRO A 121 16.02 17.20 25.99
N PHE A 122 16.94 16.39 26.51
CA PHE A 122 17.03 16.16 27.95
C PHE A 122 17.43 17.49 28.60
N THR A 123 16.44 18.30 28.94
CA THR A 123 16.62 19.46 29.82
C THR A 123 16.80 18.91 31.23
N ALA A 124 18.05 18.62 31.59
CA ALA A 124 18.45 18.48 32.98
C ALA A 124 18.34 19.87 33.63
N HIS A 125 17.21 20.14 34.29
CA HIS A 125 17.15 21.22 35.26
C HIS A 125 17.84 20.73 36.53
N ASN A 126 18.95 21.39 36.86
CA ASN A 126 19.59 21.39 38.17
C ASN A 126 19.30 22.73 38.84
#